data_AF-A0A0J7KX11-F1
#
_entry.id   AF-A0A0J7KX11-F1
#
_cell.length_a   1.000
_cell.length_b   1.000
_cell.length_c   1.000
_cell.angle_alpha   90.00
_cell.angle_beta   90.00
_cell.angle_gamma   90.00
#
_symmetry.space_group_name_H-M   'P 1'
#
loop_
_entity.id
_entity.type
_entity.pdbx_description
1 polymer ?
#
loop_
_entity_poly.entity_id
_entity_poly.type
_entity_poly.pdbx_seq_one_letter_code
_entity_poly.pdbx_strand_id
1 'polypeptide(L)'
;MDSGDGSNKLTLEDVRELIIENEPDVEIHSLEEEPGSGRGDNYTSMLYRIRAKGRKLLKKEEWINYECAIIYKILPESKKRREAFKSELLFRNEVVFYKHVWPALNRLQSNDRRVFSGVPKIYAARADLIAMEDMRERGFKMADRRKGLEMENLRYVLKALAGFHALSLTLRESRLNEEMRRCGRFGLGLALDILPISTCASHEAPNLYETSSAEASSEEKHVTMEVPPPGGAECARLMTDLVLELIDNEAL
;
A
#
# COMPACT_ATOMS: atom_id res chain seq x y z
N MET A 1 36.21 -4.99 30.46
CA MET A 1 36.38 -5.72 29.18
C MET A 1 35.10 -5.52 28.40
N ASP A 2 35.22 -4.63 27.41
CA ASP A 2 34.34 -4.35 26.29
C ASP A 2 32.82 -4.59 26.46
N SER A 3 32.14 -3.59 27.02
CA SER A 3 30.70 -3.42 26.85
C SER A 3 30.48 -2.68 25.54
N GLY A 4 30.30 -3.43 24.45
CA GLY A 4 30.01 -2.89 23.13
C GLY A 4 28.84 -1.90 23.19
N ASP A 5 29.11 -0.66 22.80
CA ASP A 5 28.13 0.41 22.65
C ASP A 5 27.23 0.10 21.44
N GLY A 6 26.25 -0.78 21.65
CA GLY A 6 25.24 -1.17 20.67
C GLY A 6 24.18 -0.08 20.50
N SER A 7 24.60 1.16 20.24
CA SER A 7 23.66 2.25 19.98
C SER A 7 23.04 2.02 18.59
N ASN A 8 21.72 1.82 18.53
CA ASN A 8 20.94 1.73 17.28
C ASN A 8 20.84 3.10 16.55
N LYS A 9 21.86 3.94 16.67
CA LYS A 9 21.92 5.26 16.06
C LYS A 9 22.41 5.17 14.64
N LEU A 10 22.00 6.12 13.81
CA LEU A 10 22.47 6.20 12.43
C LEU A 10 23.89 6.75 12.38
N THR A 11 24.76 6.04 11.68
CA THR A 11 26.12 6.49 11.35
C THR A 11 26.10 7.50 10.20
N LEU A 12 27.26 8.13 9.94
CA LEU A 12 27.44 8.99 8.76
C LEU A 12 27.13 8.25 7.45
N GLU A 13 27.51 6.98 7.36
CA GLU A 13 27.29 6.18 6.15
C GLU A 13 25.81 5.82 5.98
N ASP A 14 25.12 5.44 7.07
CA ASP A 14 23.67 5.21 7.02
C ASP A 14 22.93 6.45 6.49
N VAL A 15 23.29 7.65 6.95
CA VAL A 15 22.65 8.90 6.51
C VAL A 15 22.97 9.21 5.05
N ARG A 16 24.19 8.92 4.58
CA ARG A 16 24.54 9.06 3.15
C ARG A 16 23.69 8.14 2.29
N GLU A 17 23.55 6.87 2.67
CA GLU A 17 22.71 5.90 1.95
C GLU A 17 21.25 6.36 1.89
N LEU A 18 20.71 6.88 3.00
CA LEU A 18 19.34 7.42 3.05
C LEU A 18 19.11 8.60 2.09
N ILE A 19 20.11 9.47 1.94
CA ILE A 19 19.99 10.69 1.14
C ILE A 19 20.25 10.40 -0.35
N ILE A 20 21.26 9.60 -0.68
CA ILE A 20 21.72 9.38 -2.06
C ILE A 20 20.64 8.74 -2.95
N GLU A 21 19.74 7.94 -2.36
CA GLU A 21 18.60 7.33 -3.08
C GLU A 21 17.66 8.40 -3.68
N ASN A 22 17.54 9.55 -3.03
CA ASN A 22 16.65 10.64 -3.44
C ASN A 22 17.39 11.85 -4.03
N GLU A 23 18.64 12.06 -3.62
CA GLU A 23 19.48 13.21 -3.97
C GLU A 23 20.90 12.73 -4.30
N PRO A 24 21.11 12.08 -5.46
CA PRO A 24 22.40 11.49 -5.83
C PRO A 24 23.52 12.52 -6.06
N ASP A 25 23.16 13.80 -6.13
CA ASP A 25 24.03 14.95 -6.27
C ASP A 25 24.50 15.55 -4.93
N VAL A 26 24.16 14.91 -3.80
CA VAL A 26 24.50 15.37 -2.45
C VAL A 26 25.61 14.52 -1.83
N GLU A 27 26.62 15.17 -1.27
CA GLU A 27 27.66 14.56 -0.45
C GLU A 27 27.58 15.07 0.98
N ILE A 28 27.37 14.17 1.95
CA ILE A 28 27.32 14.52 3.37
C ILE A 28 28.69 14.33 4.01
N HIS A 29 29.14 15.33 4.77
CA HIS A 29 30.45 15.37 5.40
C HIS A 29 30.41 15.23 6.92
N SER A 30 29.34 15.69 7.56
CA SER A 30 29.23 15.70 9.02
C SER A 30 27.78 15.61 9.49
N LEU A 31 27.59 15.03 10.67
CA LEU A 31 26.30 14.88 11.34
C LEU A 31 26.38 15.48 12.75
N GLU A 32 25.30 16.16 13.15
CA GLU A 32 25.04 16.52 14.54
C GLU A 32 23.73 15.84 14.97
N GLU A 33 23.76 15.01 16.00
CA GLU A 33 22.57 14.32 16.52
C GLU A 33 22.10 14.92 17.85
N GLU A 34 20.80 15.09 17.99
CA GLU A 34 20.14 15.47 19.24
C GLU A 34 18.84 14.66 19.45
N PRO A 35 18.29 14.62 20.68
CA PRO A 35 16.96 14.08 20.91
C PRO A 35 15.89 14.78 20.06
N GLY A 36 15.03 13.99 19.39
CA GLY A 36 14.01 14.50 18.47
C GLY A 36 12.82 15.17 19.17
N SER A 37 12.53 14.77 20.42
CA SER A 37 11.42 15.26 21.24
C SER A 37 11.80 15.41 22.71
N GLY A 38 10.99 16.18 23.47
CA GLY A 38 11.16 16.34 24.90
C GLY A 38 10.69 15.12 25.70
N ARG A 39 10.94 15.15 27.02
CA ARG A 39 10.45 14.11 27.93
C ARG A 39 8.91 14.10 27.95
N GLY A 40 8.32 12.93 27.73
CA GLY A 40 6.87 12.74 27.79
C GLY A 40 6.10 13.13 26.51
N ASP A 41 6.83 13.40 25.42
CA ASP A 41 6.25 13.65 24.09
C ASP A 41 6.08 12.36 23.27
N ASN A 42 6.95 11.37 23.48
CA ASN A 42 6.91 10.08 22.79
C ASN A 42 7.06 8.92 23.79
N TYR A 43 6.11 7.98 23.77
CA TYR A 43 6.07 6.82 24.66
C TYR A 43 6.31 5.49 23.92
N THR A 44 6.12 5.48 22.61
CA THR A 44 6.06 4.26 21.80
C THR A 44 7.37 3.99 21.06
N SER A 45 8.21 5.02 20.87
CA SER A 45 9.50 4.95 20.19
C SER A 45 10.51 5.92 20.81
N MET A 46 11.80 5.71 20.52
CA MET A 46 12.84 6.72 20.74
C MET A 46 12.97 7.55 19.47
N LEU A 47 13.09 8.86 19.62
CA LEU A 47 13.10 9.82 18.51
C LEU A 47 14.39 10.63 18.57
N TYR A 48 15.08 10.73 17.45
CA TYR A 48 16.33 11.47 17.30
C TYR A 48 16.23 12.37 16.08
N ARG A 49 16.95 13.49 16.14
CA ARG A 49 17.12 14.42 15.02
C ARG A 49 18.58 14.44 14.64
N ILE A 50 18.83 14.37 13.34
CA ILE A 50 20.15 14.55 12.75
C ILE A 50 20.10 15.81 11.90
N ARG A 51 21.06 16.72 12.11
CA ARG A 51 21.43 17.75 11.15
C ARG A 51 22.62 17.25 10.35
N ALA A 52 22.40 17.01 9.06
CA ALA A 52 23.42 16.56 8.14
C ALA A 52 23.92 17.75 7.33
N LYS A 53 25.24 17.97 7.31
CA LYS A 53 25.91 19.05 6.58
C LYS A 53 26.84 18.47 5.52
N GLY A 54 26.87 19.12 4.37
CA GLY A 54 27.57 18.61 3.21
C GLY A 54 27.60 19.63 2.07
N ARG A 55 27.65 19.10 0.85
CA ARG A 55 27.61 19.88 -0.38
C ARG A 55 26.69 19.23 -1.42
N LYS A 56 26.12 20.05 -2.31
CA LYS A 56 25.26 19.59 -3.40
C LYS A 56 25.77 20.09 -4.75
N LEU A 57 25.86 19.20 -5.72
CA LEU A 57 26.30 19.49 -7.08
C LEU A 57 25.13 20.03 -7.89
N LEU A 58 25.20 21.29 -8.30
CA LEU A 58 24.21 21.88 -9.20
C LEU A 58 24.48 21.49 -10.65
N LYS A 59 23.46 21.64 -11.51
CA LYS A 59 23.54 21.37 -12.97
C LYS A 59 24.66 22.12 -13.72
N LYS A 60 25.29 23.13 -13.10
CA LYS A 60 26.39 23.92 -13.67
C LYS A 60 27.78 23.46 -13.16
N GLU A 61 27.88 22.25 -12.62
CA GLU A 61 29.11 21.70 -12.01
C GLU A 61 29.62 22.52 -10.80
N GLU A 62 28.73 23.30 -10.19
CA GLU A 62 29.03 24.11 -9.02
C GLU A 62 28.60 23.37 -7.75
N TRP A 63 29.51 23.30 -6.77
CA TRP A 63 29.22 22.78 -5.44
C TRP A 63 28.75 23.91 -4.51
N ILE A 64 27.56 23.75 -3.95
CA ILE A 64 27.04 24.66 -2.92
C ILE A 64 26.99 23.95 -1.56
N ASN A 65 27.02 24.74 -0.48
CA ASN A 65 26.77 24.21 0.86
C ASN A 65 25.36 23.62 0.94
N TYR A 66 25.25 22.46 1.56
CA TYR A 66 24.00 21.73 1.75
C TYR A 66 23.82 21.38 3.21
N GLU A 67 22.60 21.58 3.71
CA GLU A 67 22.19 21.14 5.03
C GLU A 67 20.77 20.59 4.95
N CYS A 68 20.53 19.47 5.65
CA CYS A 68 19.19 18.93 5.82
C CYS A 68 19.00 18.37 7.23
N ALA A 69 17.76 18.42 7.71
CA ALA A 69 17.38 17.81 8.98
C ALA A 69 16.53 16.56 8.76
N ILE A 70 16.94 15.46 9.39
CA ILE A 70 16.23 14.18 9.40
C ILE A 70 15.76 13.92 10.82
N ILE A 71 14.51 13.48 10.97
CA ILE A 71 14.02 12.91 12.21
C ILE A 71 13.83 11.41 12.02
N TYR A 72 14.34 10.61 12.95
CA TYR A 72 14.22 9.17 12.87
C TYR A 72 13.74 8.55 14.18
N LYS A 73 13.00 7.44 14.03
CA LYS A 73 12.42 6.64 15.09
C LYS A 73 13.07 5.27 15.13
N ILE A 74 13.37 4.82 16.33
CA ILE A 74 13.78 3.44 16.62
C ILE A 74 12.99 2.89 17.80
N LEU A 75 12.94 1.56 17.92
CA LEU A 75 12.29 0.91 19.05
C LEU A 75 13.02 1.23 20.37
N PRO A 76 12.29 1.46 21.48
CA PRO A 76 12.91 1.64 22.79
C PRO A 76 13.76 0.44 23.19
N GLU A 77 14.96 0.64 23.72
CA GLU A 77 15.86 -0.47 24.12
C GLU A 77 15.23 -1.40 25.16
N SER A 78 14.48 -0.83 26.12
CA SER A 78 13.83 -1.58 27.19
C SER A 78 12.64 -2.39 26.69
N LYS A 79 12.79 -3.72 26.65
CA LYS A 79 11.72 -4.66 26.31
C LYS A 79 10.45 -4.45 27.14
N LYS A 80 10.59 -4.22 28.46
CA LYS A 80 9.44 -3.93 29.35
C LYS A 80 8.66 -2.69 28.91
N ARG A 81 9.35 -1.63 28.48
CA ARG A 81 8.67 -0.44 27.92
C ARG A 81 7.99 -0.75 26.61
N ARG A 82 8.65 -1.53 25.73
CA ARG A 82 8.06 -1.93 24.44
C ARG A 82 6.76 -2.71 24.62
N GLU A 83 6.76 -3.68 25.53
CA GLU A 83 5.57 -4.46 25.87
C GLU A 83 4.45 -3.59 26.47
N ALA A 84 4.77 -2.74 27.44
CA ALA A 84 3.80 -1.87 28.10
C ALA A 84 3.09 -0.91 27.14
N PHE A 85 3.80 -0.41 26.13
CA PHE A 85 3.28 0.55 25.15
C PHE A 85 2.97 -0.06 23.78
N LYS A 86 3.04 -1.39 23.64
CA LYS A 86 2.83 -2.13 22.37
C LYS A 86 3.70 -1.57 21.22
N SER A 87 4.93 -1.18 21.53
CA SER A 87 5.84 -0.49 20.62
C SER A 87 6.06 -1.26 19.31
N GLU A 88 6.30 -2.58 19.37
CA GLU A 88 6.55 -3.39 18.16
C GLU A 88 5.35 -3.36 17.20
N LEU A 89 4.13 -3.50 17.72
CA LEU A 89 2.91 -3.49 16.90
C LEU A 89 2.70 -2.12 16.24
N LEU A 90 2.81 -1.05 17.02
CA LEU A 90 2.61 0.31 16.52
C LEU A 90 3.68 0.70 15.49
N PHE A 91 4.94 0.36 15.76
CA PHE A 91 6.04 0.62 14.84
C PHE A 91 5.86 -0.15 13.53
N ARG A 92 5.50 -1.44 13.59
CA ARG A 92 5.19 -2.25 12.40
C ARG A 92 4.05 -1.66 11.57
N ASN A 93 2.99 -1.18 12.23
CA ASN A 93 1.88 -0.54 11.53
C ASN A 93 2.32 0.76 10.84
N GLU A 94 3.18 1.55 11.48
CA GLU A 94 3.75 2.77 10.89
C GLU A 94 4.62 2.47 9.67
N VAL A 95 5.43 1.41 9.71
CA VAL A 95 6.20 0.92 8.56
C VAL A 95 5.28 0.52 7.41
N VAL A 96 4.24 -0.29 7.67
CA VAL A 96 3.26 -0.70 6.66
C VAL A 96 2.56 0.52 6.06
N PHE A 97 2.23 1.50 6.89
CA PHE A 97 1.60 2.74 6.44
C PHE A 97 2.47 3.46 5.41
N TYR A 98 3.74 3.74 5.74
CA TYR A 98 4.62 4.47 4.82
C TYR A 98 5.05 3.66 3.59
N LYS A 99 5.23 2.34 3.72
CA LYS A 99 5.66 1.49 2.58
C LYS A 99 4.53 1.16 1.60
N HIS A 100 3.30 1.02 2.09
CA HIS A 100 2.22 0.43 1.28
C HIS A 100 0.97 1.29 1.23
N VAL A 101 0.48 1.76 2.39
CA VAL A 101 -0.80 2.49 2.45
C VAL A 101 -0.66 3.87 1.85
N TRP A 102 0.32 4.66 2.28
CA TRP A 102 0.51 6.02 1.79
C TRP A 102 0.77 6.07 0.28
N PRO A 103 1.68 5.25 -0.31
CA PRO A 103 1.84 5.21 -1.76
C PRO A 103 0.54 4.88 -2.51
N ALA A 104 -0.30 3.98 -1.99
CA ALA A 104 -1.58 3.67 -2.60
C ALA A 104 -2.56 4.85 -2.55
N LEU A 105 -2.66 5.54 -1.41
CA LEU A 105 -3.50 6.74 -1.27
C LEU A 105 -2.98 7.90 -2.13
N ASN A 106 -1.67 8.11 -2.16
CA ASN A 106 -1.07 9.23 -2.90
C ASN A 106 -1.22 9.07 -4.42
N ARG A 107 -1.29 7.83 -4.95
CA ARG A 107 -1.57 7.57 -6.37
C ARG A 107 -2.98 7.99 -6.82
N LEU A 108 -3.92 8.13 -5.89
CA LEU A 108 -5.27 8.63 -6.20
C LEU A 108 -5.31 10.15 -6.39
N GLN A 109 -4.23 10.86 -6.04
CA GLN A 109 -4.15 12.32 -6.15
C GLN A 109 -3.44 12.70 -7.46
N SER A 110 -4.04 13.63 -8.23
CA SER A 110 -3.36 14.29 -9.34
C SER A 110 -2.79 15.65 -8.88
N ASN A 111 -1.89 16.23 -9.68
CA ASN A 111 -1.28 17.54 -9.37
C ASN A 111 -2.33 18.63 -9.14
N ASP A 112 -3.42 18.61 -9.92
CA ASP A 112 -4.50 19.60 -9.82
C ASP A 112 -5.56 19.27 -8.76
N ARG A 113 -5.50 18.09 -8.14
CA ARG A 113 -6.50 17.60 -7.16
C ARG A 113 -5.86 16.96 -5.93
N ARG A 114 -4.81 17.59 -5.39
CA ARG A 114 -4.21 17.16 -4.12
C ARG A 114 -5.09 17.58 -2.93
N VAL A 115 -5.70 16.59 -2.27
CA VAL A 115 -6.58 16.80 -1.11
C VAL A 115 -5.88 16.57 0.22
N PHE A 116 -4.72 15.89 0.22
CA PHE A 116 -3.91 15.63 1.40
C PHE A 116 -2.40 15.67 1.11
N SER A 117 -1.68 16.37 1.97
CA SER A 117 -0.22 16.58 1.91
C SER A 117 0.43 16.51 3.30
N GLY A 118 -0.20 15.77 4.24
CA GLY A 118 0.24 15.67 5.63
C GLY A 118 1.34 14.64 5.90
N VAL A 119 1.92 14.02 4.87
CA VAL A 119 3.03 13.05 5.02
C VAL A 119 4.35 13.74 4.65
N PRO A 120 5.37 13.73 5.53
CA PRO A 120 6.71 14.25 5.22
C PRO A 120 7.40 13.40 4.15
N LYS A 121 8.51 13.90 3.59
CA LYS A 121 9.40 13.03 2.80
C LYS A 121 9.90 11.89 3.68
N ILE A 122 9.74 10.65 3.22
CA ILE A 122 10.21 9.46 3.91
C ILE A 122 11.51 9.02 3.27
N TYR A 123 12.58 8.95 4.05
CA TYR A 123 13.88 8.42 3.60
C TYR A 123 13.94 6.90 3.76
N ALA A 124 13.43 6.37 4.87
CA ALA A 124 13.33 4.93 5.08
C ALA A 124 12.18 4.56 6.02
N ALA A 125 11.62 3.38 5.77
CA ALA A 125 10.69 2.70 6.68
C ALA A 125 11.03 1.20 6.70
N ARG A 126 11.69 0.76 7.76
CA ARG A 126 12.19 -0.61 8.00
C ARG A 126 11.70 -1.09 9.37
N ALA A 127 11.86 -2.38 9.68
CA ALA A 127 11.32 -2.98 10.90
C ALA A 127 11.89 -2.38 12.21
N ASP A 128 13.06 -1.78 12.14
CA ASP A 128 13.86 -1.22 13.23
C ASP A 128 14.05 0.30 13.15
N LEU A 129 13.83 0.90 11.97
CA LEU A 129 14.09 2.31 11.68
C LEU A 129 12.99 2.93 10.82
N ILE A 130 12.52 4.11 11.21
CA ILE A 130 11.77 5.00 10.31
C ILE A 130 12.50 6.34 10.28
N ALA A 131 12.97 6.78 9.12
CA ALA A 131 13.66 8.05 8.92
C ALA A 131 12.87 8.93 7.94
N MET A 132 12.64 10.18 8.31
CA MET A 132 11.81 11.13 7.55
C MET A 132 12.34 12.57 7.69
N GLU A 133 11.89 13.44 6.80
CA GLU A 133 12.15 14.89 6.86
C GLU A 133 11.72 15.47 8.20
N ASP A 134 12.57 16.32 8.79
CA ASP A 134 12.17 17.11 9.93
C ASP A 134 11.28 18.29 9.49
N MET A 135 10.01 18.21 9.87
CA MET A 135 9.01 19.20 9.50
C MET A 135 9.24 20.59 10.12
N ARG A 136 10.15 20.74 11.08
CA ARG A 136 10.56 22.06 11.60
C ARG A 136 11.22 22.92 10.52
N GLU A 137 11.87 22.30 9.53
CA GLU A 137 12.45 22.99 8.37
C GLU A 137 11.35 23.69 7.54
N ARG A 138 10.12 23.19 7.61
CA ARG A 138 8.92 23.78 6.99
C ARG A 138 8.15 24.72 7.93
N GLY A 139 8.73 25.04 9.09
CA GLY A 139 8.13 25.94 10.09
C GLY A 139 7.10 25.30 11.02
N PHE A 140 6.90 23.97 10.97
CA PHE A 140 5.99 23.29 11.89
C PHE A 140 6.52 23.29 13.32
N LYS A 141 5.60 23.39 14.29
CA LYS A 141 5.92 23.43 15.72
C LYS A 141 4.96 22.51 16.47
N MET A 142 5.44 21.94 17.57
CA MET A 142 4.59 21.16 18.48
C MET A 142 3.65 22.10 19.22
N ALA A 143 2.35 21.86 19.13
CA ALA A 143 1.34 22.60 19.88
C ALA A 143 1.31 22.15 21.35
N ASP A 144 0.95 23.06 22.26
CA ASP A 144 0.71 22.71 23.66
C ASP A 144 -0.58 21.91 23.79
N ARG A 145 -0.45 20.61 24.04
CA ARG A 145 -1.58 19.67 24.18
C ARG A 145 -2.60 20.07 25.26
N ARG A 146 -2.22 20.89 26.25
CA ARG A 146 -3.11 21.36 27.31
C ARG A 146 -3.95 22.56 26.87
N LYS A 147 -3.43 23.38 25.95
CA LYS A 147 -4.15 24.53 25.39
C LYS A 147 -5.04 24.13 24.21
N GLY A 148 -4.67 23.06 23.52
CA GLY A 148 -5.36 22.64 22.30
C GLY A 148 -4.93 23.44 21.08
N LEU A 149 -5.73 23.38 20.01
CA LEU A 149 -5.47 24.10 18.76
C LEU A 149 -6.33 25.34 18.66
N GLU A 150 -5.72 26.46 18.24
CA GLU A 150 -6.44 27.66 17.81
C GLU A 150 -7.37 27.35 16.62
N MET A 151 -8.48 28.09 16.50
CA MET A 151 -9.52 27.84 15.49
C MET A 151 -8.98 27.77 14.05
N GLU A 152 -8.01 28.61 13.72
CA GLU A 152 -7.41 28.61 12.38
C GLU A 152 -6.63 27.31 12.10
N ASN A 153 -5.80 26.88 13.06
CA ASN A 153 -5.06 25.63 12.99
C ASN A 153 -6.00 24.41 12.95
N LEU A 154 -7.05 24.43 13.77
CA LEU A 154 -8.06 23.39 13.79
C LEU A 154 -8.72 23.23 12.42
N ARG A 155 -9.03 24.34 11.72
CA ARG A 155 -9.58 24.30 10.36
C ARG A 155 -8.66 23.60 9.37
N TYR A 156 -7.35 23.89 9.42
CA TYR A 156 -6.37 23.21 8.55
C TYR A 156 -6.27 21.72 8.86
N VAL A 157 -6.23 21.35 10.15
CA VAL A 157 -6.21 19.95 10.58
C VAL A 157 -7.46 19.20 10.12
N LEU A 158 -8.66 19.77 10.33
CA LEU A 158 -9.91 19.15 9.90
C LEU A 158 -9.99 18.99 8.39
N LYS A 159 -9.53 19.99 7.62
CA LYS A 159 -9.46 19.89 6.15
C LYS A 159 -8.52 18.78 5.70
N ALA A 160 -7.35 18.64 6.32
CA ALA A 160 -6.41 17.57 6.03
C ALA A 160 -6.99 16.19 6.36
N LEU A 161 -7.63 16.05 7.53
CA LEU A 161 -8.30 14.80 7.92
C LEU A 161 -9.44 14.43 6.96
N ALA A 162 -10.25 15.40 6.53
CA ALA A 162 -11.29 15.18 5.55
C ALA A 162 -10.71 14.66 4.21
N GLY A 163 -9.64 15.28 3.72
CA GLY A 163 -8.93 14.81 2.52
C GLY A 163 -8.37 13.40 2.67
N PHE A 164 -7.74 13.10 3.81
CA PHE A 164 -7.21 11.76 4.09
C PHE A 164 -8.32 10.69 4.15
N HIS A 165 -9.45 10.99 4.78
CA HIS A 165 -10.62 10.10 4.81
C HIS A 165 -11.23 9.89 3.42
N ALA A 166 -11.34 10.95 2.62
CA ALA A 166 -11.83 10.85 1.25
C ALA A 166 -10.96 9.87 0.43
N LEU A 167 -9.63 10.02 0.49
CA LEU A 167 -8.71 9.09 -0.18
C LEU A 167 -8.87 7.65 0.30
N SER A 168 -9.07 7.45 1.61
CA SER A 168 -9.24 6.11 2.18
C SER A 168 -10.54 5.45 1.71
N LEU A 169 -11.64 6.20 1.62
CA LEU A 169 -12.91 5.71 1.09
C LEU A 169 -12.82 5.41 -0.40
N THR A 170 -12.23 6.30 -1.20
CA THR A 170 -12.02 6.08 -2.63
C THR A 170 -11.16 4.85 -2.89
N LEU A 171 -10.08 4.64 -2.12
CA LEU A 171 -9.24 3.45 -2.26
C LEU A 171 -10.00 2.16 -1.93
N ARG A 172 -10.88 2.21 -0.93
CA ARG A 172 -11.70 1.06 -0.54
C ARG A 172 -12.72 0.73 -1.64
N GLU A 173 -13.40 1.73 -2.15
CA GLU A 173 -14.39 1.59 -3.22
C GLU A 173 -13.75 1.06 -4.51
N SER A 174 -12.62 1.63 -4.94
CA SER A 174 -11.94 1.19 -6.15
C SER A 174 -11.48 -0.27 -6.07
N ARG A 175 -10.92 -0.70 -4.93
CA ARG A 175 -10.54 -2.10 -4.69
C ARG A 175 -11.73 -3.03 -4.64
N LEU A 176 -12.84 -2.61 -4.00
CA LEU A 176 -14.06 -3.41 -3.97
C LEU A 176 -14.60 -3.60 -5.40
N ASN A 177 -14.65 -2.54 -6.19
CA ASN A 177 -15.10 -2.59 -7.58
C ASN A 177 -14.21 -3.49 -8.44
N GLU A 178 -12.88 -3.41 -8.25
CA GLU A 178 -11.91 -4.29 -8.94
C GLU A 178 -12.14 -5.77 -8.60
N GLU A 179 -12.29 -6.11 -7.32
CA GLU A 179 -12.57 -7.49 -6.90
C GLU A 179 -13.96 -7.97 -7.33
N MET A 180 -14.97 -7.10 -7.30
CA MET A 180 -16.31 -7.42 -7.82
C MET A 180 -16.28 -7.70 -9.32
N ARG A 181 -15.57 -6.89 -10.12
CA ARG A 181 -15.37 -7.16 -11.57
C ARG A 181 -14.64 -8.48 -11.80
N ARG A 182 -13.58 -8.74 -11.02
CA ARG A 182 -12.80 -9.99 -11.11
C ARG A 182 -13.64 -11.23 -10.78
N CYS A 183 -14.38 -11.20 -9.67
CA CYS A 183 -15.21 -12.32 -9.23
C CYS A 183 -16.48 -12.47 -10.09
N GLY A 184 -17.06 -11.36 -10.54
CA GLY A 184 -18.24 -11.33 -11.42
C GLY A 184 -18.00 -12.08 -12.72
N ARG A 185 -16.82 -11.92 -13.34
CA ARG A 185 -16.43 -12.68 -14.54
C ARG A 185 -16.36 -14.19 -14.31
N PHE A 186 -15.81 -14.61 -13.17
CA PHE A 186 -15.76 -16.04 -12.83
C PHE A 186 -17.16 -16.61 -12.58
N GLY A 187 -17.98 -15.91 -11.80
CA GLY A 187 -19.36 -16.32 -11.53
C GLY A 187 -20.22 -16.37 -12.79
N LEU A 188 -20.05 -15.40 -13.69
CA LEU A 188 -20.75 -15.38 -14.97
C LEU A 188 -20.29 -16.49 -15.92
N GLY A 189 -18.98 -16.79 -15.95
CA GLY A 189 -18.46 -17.92 -16.71
C GLY A 189 -19.07 -19.24 -16.24
N LEU A 190 -19.08 -19.49 -14.93
CA LEU A 190 -19.75 -20.66 -14.36
C LEU A 190 -21.25 -20.68 -14.67
N ALA A 191 -21.93 -19.53 -14.61
CA ALA A 191 -23.34 -19.44 -14.96
C ALA A 191 -23.57 -19.79 -16.44
N LEU A 192 -22.76 -19.27 -17.35
CA LEU A 192 -22.82 -19.57 -18.79
C LEU A 192 -22.54 -21.06 -19.07
N ASP A 193 -21.64 -21.69 -18.34
CA ASP A 193 -21.32 -23.12 -18.50
C ASP A 193 -22.41 -24.03 -17.90
N ILE A 194 -22.99 -23.65 -16.75
CA ILE A 194 -24.00 -24.46 -16.05
C ILE A 194 -25.40 -24.28 -16.62
N LEU A 195 -25.73 -23.13 -17.21
CA LEU A 195 -27.08 -22.85 -17.70
C LEU A 195 -27.53 -23.81 -18.82
N PRO A 196 -26.71 -24.12 -19.84
CA PRO A 196 -27.03 -25.17 -20.80
C PRO A 196 -27.27 -26.53 -20.15
N ILE A 197 -26.46 -26.89 -19.15
CA ILE A 197 -26.58 -28.16 -18.43
C ILE A 197 -27.86 -28.21 -17.58
N SER A 198 -28.19 -27.13 -16.88
CA SER A 198 -29.34 -27.05 -15.97
C SER A 198 -30.68 -26.87 -16.70
N THR A 199 -30.67 -26.41 -17.94
CA THR A 199 -31.86 -26.26 -18.79
C THR A 199 -32.03 -27.40 -19.80
N CYS A 200 -31.04 -28.29 -19.91
CA CYS A 200 -31.07 -29.50 -20.73
C CYS A 200 -32.08 -30.51 -20.16
N ALA A 201 -32.85 -31.18 -21.02
CA ALA A 201 -33.75 -32.24 -20.59
C ALA A 201 -32.93 -33.44 -20.08
N SER A 202 -33.37 -34.11 -19.02
CA SER A 202 -32.57 -35.15 -18.36
C SER A 202 -32.14 -36.33 -19.27
N HIS A 203 -32.84 -36.55 -20.39
CA HIS A 203 -32.51 -37.59 -21.37
C HIS A 203 -31.46 -37.16 -22.41
N GLU A 204 -31.11 -35.87 -22.47
CA GLU A 204 -30.10 -35.29 -23.36
C GLU A 204 -28.78 -35.00 -22.60
N ALA A 205 -28.78 -35.13 -21.27
CA ALA A 205 -27.60 -34.90 -20.45
C ALA A 205 -26.56 -36.03 -20.61
N PRO A 206 -25.25 -35.73 -20.66
CA PRO A 206 -24.20 -36.75 -20.75
C PRO A 206 -24.27 -37.76 -19.61
N ASN A 207 -24.26 -39.06 -19.93
CA ASN A 207 -24.29 -40.13 -18.94
C ASN A 207 -22.89 -40.40 -18.37
N LEU A 208 -22.55 -39.74 -17.26
CA LEU A 208 -21.25 -39.87 -16.59
C LEU A 208 -20.93 -41.27 -16.05
N TYR A 209 -21.91 -42.20 -16.02
CA TYR A 209 -21.74 -43.57 -15.53
C TYR A 209 -21.59 -44.61 -16.64
N GLU A 210 -21.66 -44.21 -17.91
CA GLU A 210 -21.33 -45.09 -19.03
C GLU A 210 -19.82 -45.36 -19.04
N THR A 211 -19.44 -46.51 -18.50
CA THR A 211 -18.11 -47.07 -18.68
C THR A 211 -18.06 -47.68 -20.08
N SER A 212 -17.07 -47.28 -20.88
CA SER A 212 -16.76 -47.85 -22.20
C SER A 212 -16.65 -49.37 -22.13
N SER A 213 -17.78 -50.06 -22.24
CA SER A 213 -17.86 -51.50 -22.08
C SER A 213 -19.02 -52.05 -22.89
N ALA A 214 -18.86 -51.99 -24.21
CA ALA A 214 -19.41 -53.01 -25.09
C ALA A 214 -18.50 -53.19 -26.31
N GLU A 215 -17.58 -54.14 -26.13
CA GLU A 215 -17.11 -55.10 -27.14
C GLU A 215 -16.17 -54.66 -28.27
N ALA A 216 -15.18 -55.54 -28.45
CA ALA A 216 -14.22 -55.56 -29.53
C ALA A 216 -14.92 -55.63 -30.90
N SER A 217 -14.67 -54.64 -31.74
CA SER A 217 -14.30 -54.87 -33.14
C SER A 217 -13.69 -53.60 -33.72
N SER A 218 -12.56 -53.79 -34.39
CA SER A 218 -11.75 -52.82 -35.13
C SER A 218 -12.55 -51.76 -35.89
N GLU A 219 -12.30 -50.49 -35.58
CA GLU A 219 -12.00 -49.40 -36.51
C GLU A 219 -11.88 -48.09 -35.70
N GLU A 220 -10.94 -47.23 -36.09
CA GLU A 220 -10.57 -45.97 -35.44
C GLU A 220 -11.79 -45.08 -35.14
N LYS A 221 -12.38 -45.20 -33.94
CA LYS A 221 -13.38 -44.26 -33.47
C LYS A 221 -12.70 -43.27 -32.54
N HIS A 222 -12.45 -42.09 -33.09
CA HIS A 222 -12.14 -40.86 -32.37
C HIS A 222 -13.02 -40.79 -31.11
N VAL A 223 -12.42 -40.78 -29.91
CA VAL A 223 -13.16 -40.58 -28.66
C VAL A 223 -13.74 -39.17 -28.72
N THR A 224 -14.99 -39.05 -29.17
CA THR A 224 -15.75 -37.81 -29.04
C THR A 224 -16.16 -37.73 -27.58
N MET A 225 -15.46 -36.90 -26.81
CA MET A 225 -15.99 -36.41 -25.54
C MET A 225 -17.39 -35.86 -25.86
N GLU A 226 -18.46 -36.47 -25.35
CA GLU A 226 -19.80 -35.94 -25.47
C GLU A 226 -19.86 -34.63 -24.67
N VAL A 227 -19.62 -33.53 -25.37
CA VAL A 227 -19.83 -32.18 -24.86
C VAL A 227 -21.33 -32.05 -24.56
N PRO A 228 -21.73 -31.38 -23.45
CA PRO A 228 -23.13 -31.13 -23.17
C PRO A 228 -23.84 -30.60 -24.43
N PRO A 229 -25.09 -31.04 -24.68
CA PRO A 229 -25.84 -30.57 -25.83
C PRO A 229 -25.90 -29.03 -25.79
N PRO A 230 -25.68 -28.35 -26.93
CA PRO A 230 -25.75 -26.90 -26.95
C PRO A 230 -27.13 -26.48 -26.47
N GLY A 231 -27.18 -25.49 -25.58
CA GLY A 231 -28.45 -24.89 -25.18
C GLY A 231 -29.24 -24.43 -26.42
N GLY A 232 -30.57 -24.45 -26.33
CA GLY A 232 -31.41 -24.02 -27.46
C GLY A 232 -30.99 -22.65 -28.01
N ALA A 233 -31.09 -22.44 -29.32
CA ALA A 233 -30.57 -21.24 -30.00
C ALA A 233 -31.07 -19.91 -29.40
N GLU A 234 -32.30 -19.90 -28.90
CA GLU A 234 -32.88 -18.75 -28.20
C GLU A 234 -32.22 -18.49 -26.85
N CYS A 235 -31.93 -19.53 -26.07
CA CYS A 235 -31.21 -19.43 -24.80
C CYS A 235 -29.78 -18.91 -25.03
N ALA A 236 -29.06 -19.47 -26.01
CA ALA A 236 -27.72 -19.02 -26.37
C ALA A 236 -27.70 -17.53 -26.79
N ARG A 237 -28.70 -17.08 -27.55
CA ARG A 237 -28.85 -15.68 -27.95
C ARG A 237 -29.13 -14.78 -26.74
N LEU A 238 -30.10 -15.13 -25.89
CA LEU A 238 -30.44 -14.34 -24.70
C LEU A 238 -29.28 -14.23 -23.70
N MET A 239 -28.51 -15.31 -23.53
CA MET A 239 -27.30 -15.28 -22.72
C MET A 239 -26.23 -14.37 -23.32
N THR A 240 -26.07 -14.38 -24.65
CA THR A 240 -25.16 -13.46 -25.34
C THR A 240 -25.59 -12.01 -25.16
N ASP A 241 -26.88 -11.72 -25.35
CA ASP A 241 -27.46 -10.37 -25.20
C ASP A 241 -27.26 -9.86 -23.76
N LEU A 242 -27.47 -10.70 -22.75
CA LEU A 242 -27.25 -10.35 -21.34
C LEU A 242 -25.76 -10.07 -21.04
N VAL A 243 -24.84 -10.86 -21.58
CA VAL A 243 -23.39 -10.64 -21.41
C VAL A 243 -22.98 -9.32 -22.06
N LEU A 244 -23.47 -9.03 -23.26
CA LEU A 244 -23.24 -7.77 -23.96
C LEU A 244 -23.78 -6.58 -23.16
N GLU A 245 -25.00 -6.68 -22.63
CA GLU A 245 -25.60 -5.65 -21.78
C GLU A 245 -24.76 -5.40 -20.50
N LEU A 246 -24.25 -6.45 -19.87
CA LEU A 246 -23.41 -6.31 -18.68
C LEU A 246 -22.04 -5.68 -18.99
N ILE A 247 -21.47 -5.97 -20.17
CA ILE A 247 -20.24 -5.32 -20.65
C ILE A 247 -20.49 -3.84 -20.95
N ASP A 248 -21.56 -3.54 -21.69
CA ASP A 248 -21.90 -2.17 -22.13
C ASP A 248 -22.22 -1.25 -20.95
N ASN A 249 -22.74 -1.80 -19.85
CA ASN A 249 -23.01 -1.07 -18.61
C ASN A 249 -21.84 -1.03 -17.61
N GLU A 250 -20.63 -1.48 -17.99
CA GLU A 250 -19.46 -1.60 -17.11
C GLU A 250 -19.68 -2.41 -15.81
N ALA A 251 -20.65 -3.34 -15.84
CA ALA A 251 -20.93 -4.27 -14.74
C ALA A 251 -19.94 -5.45 -14.69
N LEU A 252 -19.09 -5.62 -15.72
CA LEU A 252 -18.05 -6.65 -15.89
C LEU A 252 -16.69 -6.08 -16.31
#